data_AF-A0A103XC12-F1
#
_entry.id   AF-A0A103XC12-F1
#
_cell.length_a   1.000
_cell.length_b   1.000
_cell.length_c   1.000
_cell.angle_alpha   90.00
_cell.angle_beta   90.00
_cell.angle_gamma   90.00
#
_symmetry.space_group_name_H-M   'P 1'
#
loop_
_entity.id
_entity.type
_entity.pdbx_description
1 polymer ?
#
loop_
_entity_poly.entity_id
_entity_poly.type
_entity_poly.pdbx_seq_one_letter_code
_entity_poly.pdbx_strand_id
1 'polypeptide(L)'
;MDEEYEGNLEATGEDYSIEPADSRRPFRALLDVGLIRTTTANCVLGALKGAFDGGLDIPHSEKFVGFSKDGKQLDANVNRKYIYGGHVASSMGTLMEDEPEKYQSHFSEYIKAGVDSKNIEELYKKVHSAIRANPTPKKLEKQPPMEHNRFNLKKLTYDERKQKLIERLNALNAVVGGVEANMFDFELFEKKVENSSVLHALICEQAIGHSQFESLLPLVLGRDVSGEVLQLEEETVLKLLSSTYIFLFLFRITDYCCSSRTIEVSSSGGYLFSFGSIYK
;
A
#
# COMPACT_ATOMS: atom_id res chain seq x y z
N MET A 1 -2.79 38.84 -4.91
CA MET A 1 -2.39 38.01 -6.07
C MET A 1 -3.61 37.71 -6.91
N ASP A 2 -4.74 37.37 -6.28
CA ASP A 2 -6.01 37.06 -6.95
C ASP A 2 -6.47 38.17 -7.93
N GLU A 3 -6.28 39.44 -7.59
CA GLU A 3 -6.60 40.60 -8.46
C GLU A 3 -5.52 40.90 -9.52
N GLU A 4 -4.28 40.45 -9.32
CA GLU A 4 -3.15 40.78 -10.20
C GLU A 4 -3.00 39.74 -11.33
N TYR A 5 -3.31 38.48 -11.03
CA TYR A 5 -3.20 37.35 -11.94
C TYR A 5 -4.56 36.67 -12.12
N GLU A 6 -5.51 37.36 -12.74
CA GLU A 6 -6.86 36.82 -13.02
C GLU A 6 -6.86 35.71 -14.09
N GLY A 7 -5.75 35.57 -14.83
CA GLY A 7 -5.59 34.62 -15.92
C GLY A 7 -6.54 34.92 -17.09
N ASN A 8 -7.01 33.88 -17.77
CA ASN A 8 -7.90 34.01 -18.91
C ASN A 8 -9.38 33.93 -18.48
N LEU A 9 -10.09 35.05 -18.55
CA LEU A 9 -11.50 35.15 -18.12
C LEU A 9 -12.42 34.20 -18.90
N GLU A 10 -12.16 34.03 -20.20
CA GLU A 10 -12.92 33.14 -21.07
C GLU A 10 -12.03 32.03 -21.60
N ALA A 11 -12.45 30.78 -21.45
CA ALA A 11 -11.67 29.67 -21.97
C ALA A 11 -11.71 29.65 -23.52
N THR A 12 -10.70 30.23 -24.15
CA THR A 12 -10.50 30.26 -25.62
C THR A 12 -9.94 28.94 -26.15
N GLY A 13 -9.26 28.16 -25.29
CA GLY A 13 -8.63 26.88 -25.65
C GLY A 13 -7.22 27.01 -26.23
N GLU A 14 -6.73 28.24 -26.38
CA GLU A 14 -5.36 28.56 -26.81
C GLU A 14 -4.35 28.32 -25.68
N ASP A 15 -3.07 28.20 -26.03
CA ASP A 15 -2.00 28.12 -25.04
C ASP A 15 -1.84 29.47 -24.35
N TYR A 16 -1.80 29.47 -23.02
CA TYR A 16 -1.75 30.71 -22.24
C TYR A 16 -0.65 30.58 -21.19
N SER A 17 0.27 31.54 -21.19
CA SER A 17 1.34 31.65 -20.22
C SER A 17 1.27 33.03 -19.58
N ILE A 18 1.46 33.06 -18.26
CA ILE A 18 1.36 34.29 -17.48
C ILE A 18 2.72 34.95 -17.45
N GLU A 19 2.77 36.17 -17.97
CA GLU A 19 3.97 36.99 -17.90
C GLU A 19 4.10 37.62 -16.50
N PRO A 20 5.32 37.71 -15.95
CA PRO A 20 5.54 38.35 -14.66
C PRO A 20 5.23 39.85 -14.76
N ALA A 21 4.52 40.36 -13.76
CA ALA A 21 4.26 41.78 -13.63
C ALA A 21 5.44 42.46 -12.94
N ASP A 22 5.51 43.79 -13.02
CA ASP A 22 6.55 44.58 -12.35
C ASP A 22 6.49 44.49 -10.81
N SER A 23 5.37 44.01 -10.28
CA SER A 23 5.12 43.90 -8.86
C SER A 23 5.60 42.54 -8.31
N ARG A 24 4.70 41.59 -8.04
CA ARG A 24 5.01 40.29 -7.44
C ARG A 24 4.91 39.22 -8.51
N ARG A 25 5.91 38.34 -8.60
CA ARG A 25 5.92 37.23 -9.57
C ARG A 25 4.71 36.29 -9.39
N PRO A 26 4.20 35.67 -10.47
CA PRO A 26 3.10 34.71 -10.39
C PRO A 26 3.51 33.49 -9.56
N PHE A 27 2.50 32.81 -9.00
CA PHE A 27 2.77 31.61 -8.23
C PHE A 27 3.22 30.49 -9.16
N ARG A 28 4.47 30.07 -9.01
CA ARG A 28 5.04 28.98 -9.80
C ARG A 28 4.73 27.63 -9.18
N ALA A 29 4.07 26.76 -9.94
CA ALA A 29 3.78 25.38 -9.57
C ALA A 29 4.35 24.39 -10.60
N LEU A 30 4.51 23.14 -10.19
CA LEU A 30 4.89 22.04 -11.06
C LEU A 30 3.75 21.02 -11.09
N LEU A 31 3.47 20.47 -12.26
CA LEU A 31 2.48 19.39 -12.37
C LEU A 31 3.09 18.07 -11.93
N ASP A 32 2.56 17.49 -10.85
CA ASP A 32 2.81 16.11 -10.47
C ASP A 32 1.70 15.21 -11.05
N VAL A 33 2.10 14.26 -11.89
CA VAL A 33 1.19 13.31 -12.54
C VAL A 33 1.11 11.98 -11.77
N GLY A 34 2.01 11.77 -10.79
CA GLY A 34 2.13 10.51 -10.07
C GLY A 34 2.42 9.33 -11.01
N LEU A 35 1.58 8.29 -10.93
CA LEU A 35 1.72 7.05 -11.71
C LEU A 35 0.86 7.03 -12.98
N ILE A 36 0.14 8.12 -13.27
CA ILE A 36 -0.78 8.18 -14.40
C ILE A 36 0.01 8.32 -15.71
N ARG A 37 -0.42 7.63 -16.76
CA ARG A 37 0.19 7.77 -18.10
C ARG A 37 -0.18 9.11 -18.71
N THR A 38 0.82 9.90 -19.10
CA THR A 38 0.66 11.20 -19.78
C THR A 38 0.30 11.01 -21.26
N THR A 39 -0.93 10.62 -21.55
CA THR A 39 -1.46 10.57 -22.92
C THR A 39 -2.09 11.92 -23.31
N THR A 40 -2.10 12.23 -24.60
CA THR A 40 -2.89 13.35 -25.13
C THR A 40 -4.36 13.15 -24.76
N ALA A 41 -5.03 14.20 -24.31
CA ALA A 41 -6.41 14.18 -23.80
C ALA A 41 -6.65 13.47 -22.45
N ASN A 42 -5.62 13.33 -21.61
CA ASN A 42 -5.82 12.92 -20.23
C ASN A 42 -6.45 14.07 -19.40
N CYS A 43 -7.40 13.77 -18.51
CA CYS A 43 -8.05 14.73 -17.61
C CYS A 43 -7.06 15.49 -16.73
N VAL A 44 -5.91 14.91 -16.38
CA VAL A 44 -4.85 15.61 -15.64
C VAL A 44 -4.36 16.85 -16.39
N LEU A 45 -4.27 16.77 -17.72
CA LEU A 45 -3.90 17.91 -18.56
C LEU A 45 -5.04 18.93 -18.70
N GLY A 46 -6.30 18.49 -18.54
CA GLY A 46 -7.44 19.40 -18.43
C GLY A 46 -7.43 20.21 -17.12
N ALA A 47 -7.07 19.57 -16.00
CA ALA A 47 -6.85 20.27 -14.74
C ALA A 47 -5.65 21.24 -14.83
N LEU A 48 -4.57 20.84 -15.50
CA LEU A 48 -3.45 21.73 -15.81
C LEU A 48 -3.94 22.96 -16.59
N LYS A 49 -4.73 22.76 -17.65
CA LYS A 49 -5.31 23.85 -18.45
C LYS A 49 -6.11 24.83 -17.59
N GLY A 50 -7.01 24.31 -16.75
CA GLY A 50 -7.78 25.15 -15.82
C GLY A 50 -6.91 25.88 -14.79
N ALA A 51 -5.80 25.29 -14.36
CA ALA A 51 -4.90 25.88 -13.37
C ALA A 51 -4.16 27.11 -13.92
N PHE A 52 -3.59 27.04 -15.12
CA PHE A 52 -2.89 28.19 -15.69
C PHE A 52 -3.85 29.22 -16.30
N ASP A 53 -5.01 28.81 -16.83
CA ASP A 53 -6.09 29.73 -17.18
C ASP A 53 -6.63 30.49 -15.95
N GLY A 54 -6.45 29.90 -14.75
CA GLY A 54 -6.82 30.48 -13.47
C GLY A 54 -5.75 31.36 -12.81
N GLY A 55 -4.61 31.62 -13.46
CA GLY A 55 -3.60 32.53 -12.91
C GLY A 55 -2.32 31.89 -12.35
N LEU A 56 -2.11 30.58 -12.53
CA LEU A 56 -0.90 29.87 -12.07
C LEU A 56 0.18 29.79 -13.16
N ASP A 57 1.43 30.08 -12.79
CA ASP A 57 2.58 29.86 -13.66
C ASP A 57 3.04 28.40 -13.55
N ILE A 58 2.77 27.60 -14.58
CA ILE A 58 3.18 26.20 -14.63
C ILE A 58 3.92 25.98 -15.94
N PRO A 59 5.19 25.53 -15.92
CA PRO A 59 5.91 25.24 -17.17
C PRO A 59 5.27 24.03 -17.86
N HIS A 60 4.79 24.21 -19.09
CA HIS A 60 4.11 23.17 -19.86
C HIS A 60 4.47 23.22 -21.35
N SER A 61 3.92 22.28 -22.11
CA SER A 61 4.02 22.23 -23.57
C SER A 61 2.61 22.19 -24.17
N GLU A 62 2.44 22.64 -25.41
CA GLU A 62 1.16 22.73 -26.14
C GLU A 62 0.46 21.38 -26.45
N LYS A 63 0.88 20.26 -25.84
CA LYS A 63 0.39 18.90 -26.10
C LYS A 63 -0.96 18.61 -25.40
N PHE A 64 -1.94 19.47 -25.64
CA PHE A 64 -3.31 19.35 -25.12
C PHE A 64 -4.21 18.57 -26.08
N VAL A 65 -5.51 18.52 -25.75
CA VAL A 65 -6.53 17.95 -26.65
C VAL A 65 -6.57 18.77 -27.94
N GLY A 66 -6.60 18.12 -29.09
CA GLY A 66 -6.55 18.80 -30.40
C GLY A 66 -5.13 19.05 -30.92
N PHE A 67 -4.08 18.60 -30.19
CA PHE A 67 -2.72 18.63 -30.69
C PHE A 67 -2.49 17.55 -31.76
N SER A 68 -2.09 17.96 -32.96
CA SER A 68 -1.67 17.04 -34.03
C SER A 68 -0.18 16.73 -33.94
N LYS A 69 0.19 15.44 -33.88
CA LYS A 69 1.61 15.02 -33.85
C LYS A 69 2.36 15.39 -35.14
N ASP A 70 1.65 15.35 -36.26
CA ASP A 70 2.23 15.60 -37.58
C ASP A 70 2.31 17.09 -37.88
N GLY A 71 1.24 17.83 -37.54
CA GLY A 71 1.18 19.29 -37.72
C GLY A 71 1.93 20.08 -36.65
N LYS A 72 2.28 19.45 -35.52
CA LYS A 72 2.88 20.08 -34.32
C LYS A 72 2.17 21.38 -33.90
N GLN A 73 0.86 21.46 -34.14
CA GLN A 73 0.03 22.61 -33.87
C GLN A 73 -1.19 22.18 -33.07
N LEU A 74 -1.59 23.03 -32.13
CA LEU A 74 -2.79 22.88 -31.32
C LEU A 74 -3.99 23.49 -32.06
N ASP A 75 -5.06 22.71 -32.25
CA ASP A 75 -6.35 23.25 -32.65
C ASP A 75 -7.12 23.76 -31.41
N ALA A 76 -7.08 25.07 -31.20
CA ALA A 76 -7.74 25.73 -30.07
C ALA A 76 -9.26 25.51 -30.06
N ASN A 77 -9.90 25.36 -31.23
CA ASN A 77 -11.35 25.15 -31.31
C ASN A 77 -11.74 23.78 -30.76
N VAL A 78 -10.94 22.76 -31.06
CA VAL A 78 -11.13 21.41 -30.51
C VAL A 78 -10.91 21.44 -29.00
N ASN A 79 -9.82 22.07 -28.53
CA ASN A 79 -9.55 22.16 -27.10
C ASN A 79 -10.70 22.88 -26.35
N ARG A 80 -11.17 24.01 -26.88
CA ARG A 80 -12.33 24.76 -26.36
C ARG A 80 -13.59 23.91 -26.30
N LYS A 81 -13.86 23.12 -27.35
CA LYS A 81 -14.99 22.17 -27.36
C LYS A 81 -14.87 21.15 -26.23
N TYR A 82 -13.67 20.70 -25.87
CA TYR A 82 -13.49 19.78 -24.75
C TYR A 82 -13.67 20.45 -23.39
N ILE A 83 -13.18 21.68 -23.22
CA ILE A 83 -13.31 22.46 -21.98
C ILE A 83 -14.79 22.68 -21.62
N TYR A 84 -15.63 23.03 -22.59
CA TYR A 84 -17.06 23.23 -22.36
C TYR A 84 -17.92 21.96 -22.51
N GLY A 85 -17.31 20.77 -22.54
CA GLY A 85 -18.05 19.51 -22.60
C GLY A 85 -18.79 19.26 -23.93
N GLY A 86 -18.44 19.98 -25.00
CA GLY A 86 -19.08 19.83 -26.31
C GLY A 86 -18.91 18.45 -26.94
N HIS A 87 -17.89 17.69 -26.56
CA HIS A 87 -17.74 16.28 -26.95
C HIS A 87 -18.83 15.41 -26.32
N VAL A 88 -19.14 15.61 -25.03
CA VAL A 88 -20.25 14.93 -24.33
C VAL A 88 -21.59 15.32 -24.96
N ALA A 89 -21.80 16.61 -25.23
CA ALA A 89 -23.00 17.09 -25.90
C ALA A 89 -23.19 16.46 -27.29
N SER A 90 -22.11 16.31 -28.06
CA SER A 90 -22.14 15.63 -29.36
C SER A 90 -22.54 14.16 -29.20
N SER A 91 -21.93 13.44 -28.25
CA SER A 91 -22.29 12.04 -27.95
C SER A 91 -23.73 11.87 -27.49
N MET A 92 -24.25 12.79 -26.68
CA MET A 92 -25.66 12.80 -26.26
C MET A 92 -26.59 12.96 -27.46
N GLY A 93 -26.29 13.88 -28.38
CA GLY A 93 -27.08 14.09 -29.60
C GLY A 93 -27.15 12.83 -30.47
N THR A 94 -25.98 12.25 -30.79
CA THR A 94 -25.90 11.03 -31.60
C THR A 94 -26.64 9.85 -30.93
N LEU A 95 -26.42 9.62 -29.64
CA LEU A 95 -27.07 8.50 -28.94
C LEU A 95 -28.58 8.68 -28.77
N MET A 96 -29.07 9.91 -28.68
CA MET A 96 -30.50 10.18 -28.60
C MET A 96 -31.21 9.85 -29.92
N GLU A 97 -30.55 10.04 -31.07
CA GLU A 97 -31.08 9.74 -32.40
C GLU A 97 -30.93 8.25 -32.76
N ASP A 98 -29.75 7.67 -32.52
CA ASP A 98 -29.43 6.30 -32.95
C ASP A 98 -29.97 5.24 -31.99
N GLU A 99 -29.83 5.43 -30.66
CA GLU A 99 -30.05 4.40 -29.64
C GLU A 99 -30.58 4.97 -28.31
N PRO A 100 -31.88 5.25 -28.19
CA PRO A 100 -32.45 5.93 -27.02
C PRO A 100 -32.33 5.11 -25.71
N GLU A 101 -32.25 3.78 -25.79
CA GLU A 101 -32.04 2.92 -24.62
C GLU A 101 -30.64 3.11 -23.99
N LYS A 102 -29.61 3.23 -24.84
CA LYS A 102 -28.24 3.53 -24.38
C LYS A 102 -28.16 4.95 -23.84
N TYR A 103 -28.87 5.90 -24.45
CA TYR A 103 -28.95 7.26 -23.92
C TYR A 103 -29.50 7.29 -22.48
N GLN A 104 -30.61 6.59 -22.23
CA GLN A 104 -31.21 6.54 -20.89
C GLN A 104 -30.28 5.89 -19.85
N SER A 105 -29.54 4.84 -20.22
CA SER A 105 -28.62 4.18 -19.29
C SER A 105 -27.36 5.01 -19.01
N HIS A 106 -26.70 5.54 -20.05
CA HIS A 106 -25.46 6.31 -19.92
C HIS A 106 -25.67 7.69 -19.30
N PHE A 107 -26.78 8.36 -19.60
CA PHE A 107 -27.06 9.73 -19.15
C PHE A 107 -28.19 9.81 -18.12
N SER A 108 -28.45 8.72 -17.38
CA SER A 108 -29.54 8.66 -16.39
C SER A 108 -29.50 9.78 -15.34
N GLU A 109 -28.31 10.17 -14.88
CA GLU A 109 -28.14 11.27 -13.91
C GLU A 109 -28.36 12.64 -14.55
N TYR A 110 -27.97 12.83 -15.81
CA TYR A 110 -28.22 14.06 -16.57
C TYR A 110 -29.73 14.27 -16.78
N ILE A 111 -30.45 13.20 -17.10
CA ILE A 111 -31.92 13.23 -17.25
C ILE A 111 -32.57 13.60 -15.91
N LYS A 112 -32.12 13.01 -14.79
CA LYS A 112 -32.62 13.36 -13.44
C LYS A 112 -32.34 14.81 -13.07
N ALA A 113 -31.21 15.36 -13.50
CA ALA A 113 -30.82 16.74 -13.25
C ALA A 113 -31.42 17.75 -14.25
N GLY A 114 -32.09 17.29 -15.32
CA GLY A 114 -32.64 18.15 -16.38
C GLY A 114 -31.57 18.82 -17.24
N VAL A 115 -30.42 18.17 -17.43
CA VAL A 115 -29.30 18.70 -18.23
C VAL A 115 -29.32 18.09 -19.63
N ASP A 116 -29.68 18.91 -20.61
CA ASP A 116 -29.71 18.54 -22.03
C ASP A 116 -28.40 18.90 -22.76
N SER A 117 -28.16 18.27 -23.91
CA SER A 117 -26.94 18.46 -24.72
C SER A 117 -26.66 19.94 -25.05
N LYS A 118 -27.70 20.73 -25.31
CA LYS A 118 -27.59 22.18 -25.61
C LYS A 118 -27.21 23.02 -24.38
N ASN A 119 -27.60 22.58 -23.19
CA ASN A 119 -27.44 23.35 -21.95
C ASN A 119 -26.05 23.15 -21.30
N ILE A 120 -25.29 22.14 -21.72
CA ILE A 120 -24.00 21.78 -21.11
C ILE A 120 -22.97 22.92 -21.22
N GLU A 121 -22.83 23.55 -22.38
CA GLU A 121 -21.86 24.64 -22.56
C GLU A 121 -22.19 25.84 -21.66
N GLU A 122 -23.47 26.22 -21.59
CA GLU A 122 -23.92 27.29 -20.71
C GLU A 122 -23.72 26.96 -19.22
N LEU A 123 -23.93 25.70 -18.85
CA LEU A 123 -23.71 25.22 -17.49
C LEU A 123 -22.25 25.39 -17.08
N TYR A 124 -21.29 24.97 -17.91
CA TYR A 124 -19.87 25.15 -17.61
C TYR A 124 -19.46 26.62 -17.52
N LYS A 125 -19.97 27.49 -18.40
CA LYS A 125 -19.73 28.94 -18.31
C LYS A 125 -20.25 29.53 -16.98
N LYS A 126 -21.44 29.13 -16.55
CA LYS A 126 -22.02 29.51 -15.25
C LYS A 126 -21.20 28.98 -14.07
N VAL A 127 -20.66 27.77 -14.18
CA VAL A 127 -19.79 27.19 -13.14
C VAL A 127 -18.46 27.94 -13.06
N HIS A 128 -17.82 28.26 -14.18
CA HIS A 128 -16.56 29.02 -14.19
C HIS A 128 -16.72 30.39 -13.55
N SER A 129 -17.81 31.12 -13.88
CA SER A 129 -18.09 32.41 -13.25
C SER A 129 -18.40 32.29 -11.75
N ALA A 130 -19.12 31.24 -11.33
CA ALA A 130 -19.40 30.98 -9.92
C ALA A 130 -18.14 30.65 -9.10
N ILE A 131 -17.20 29.87 -9.66
CA ILE A 131 -15.92 29.54 -9.02
C ILE A 131 -15.07 30.80 -8.83
N ARG A 132 -14.97 31.64 -9.88
CA ARG A 132 -14.25 32.91 -9.79
C ARG A 132 -14.86 33.86 -8.75
N ALA A 133 -16.18 33.90 -8.66
CA ALA A 133 -16.87 34.74 -7.67
C ALA A 133 -16.67 34.27 -6.21
N ASN A 134 -16.58 32.95 -5.97
CA ASN A 134 -16.42 32.39 -4.63
C ASN A 134 -15.42 31.22 -4.62
N PRO A 135 -14.10 31.49 -4.56
CA PRO A 135 -13.06 30.45 -4.61
C PRO A 135 -12.89 29.69 -3.28
N THR A 136 -13.46 30.19 -2.18
CA THR A 136 -13.27 29.60 -0.85
C THR A 136 -14.04 28.30 -0.69
N PRO A 137 -13.39 27.18 -0.30
CA PRO A 137 -14.06 25.90 -0.11
C PRO A 137 -14.98 25.95 1.12
N LYS A 138 -16.25 25.59 0.95
CA LYS A 138 -17.20 25.44 2.06
C LYS A 138 -16.84 24.18 2.86
N LYS A 139 -16.38 24.35 4.09
CA LYS A 139 -16.14 23.23 5.01
C LYS A 139 -17.49 22.67 5.46
N LEU A 140 -17.67 21.37 5.29
CA LEU A 140 -18.83 20.69 5.87
C LEU A 140 -18.64 20.60 7.38
N GLU A 141 -19.62 21.09 8.14
CA GLU A 141 -19.67 20.90 9.58
C GLU A 141 -19.94 19.42 9.85
N LYS A 142 -18.89 18.70 10.24
CA LYS A 142 -19.03 17.31 10.68
C LYS A 142 -19.66 17.33 12.06
N GLN A 143 -20.82 16.69 12.19
CA GLN A 143 -21.40 16.35 13.49
C GLN A 143 -20.30 15.66 14.34
N PRO A 144 -20.23 15.94 15.66
CA PRO A 144 -19.30 15.25 16.52
C PRO A 144 -19.49 13.74 16.35
N PRO A 145 -18.40 12.95 16.29
CA PRO A 145 -18.49 11.54 16.01
C PRO A 145 -19.39 10.87 17.06
N MET A 146 -20.48 10.27 16.58
CA MET A 146 -21.24 9.28 17.35
C MET A 146 -20.28 8.17 17.80
N GLU A 147 -20.56 7.49 18.91
CA GLU A 147 -19.68 6.46 19.48
C GLU A 147 -19.06 5.58 18.38
N HIS A 148 -17.72 5.50 18.36
CA HIS A 148 -17.00 4.83 17.28
C HIS A 148 -17.30 3.33 17.28
N ASN A 149 -18.16 2.91 16.34
CA ASN A 149 -18.41 1.51 16.08
C ASN A 149 -17.18 0.88 15.40
N ARG A 150 -16.56 -0.09 16.10
CA ARG A 150 -15.44 -0.84 15.56
C ARG A 150 -15.95 -1.97 14.65
N PHE A 151 -15.82 -1.82 13.35
CA PHE A 151 -16.19 -2.86 12.37
C PHE A 151 -15.18 -4.01 12.29
N ASN A 152 -13.92 -3.74 12.65
CA ASN A 152 -12.87 -4.76 12.68
C ASN A 152 -12.92 -5.53 14.00
N LEU A 153 -12.77 -6.86 13.92
CA LEU A 153 -12.65 -7.70 15.11
C LEU A 153 -11.56 -7.17 16.05
N LYS A 154 -11.83 -7.21 17.36
CA LYS A 154 -10.81 -6.91 18.36
C LYS A 154 -9.71 -7.97 18.24
N LYS A 155 -8.46 -7.51 18.26
CA LYS A 155 -7.31 -8.41 18.29
C LYS A 155 -7.39 -9.21 19.60
N LEU A 156 -7.42 -10.54 19.48
CA LEU A 156 -7.45 -11.43 20.65
C LEU A 156 -6.23 -11.18 21.53
N THR A 157 -6.45 -11.19 22.84
CA THR A 157 -5.37 -11.13 23.81
C THR A 157 -4.52 -12.40 23.73
N TYR A 158 -3.38 -12.44 24.43
CA TYR A 158 -2.55 -13.63 24.47
C TYR A 158 -3.29 -14.79 25.16
N ASP A 159 -3.94 -14.51 26.29
CA ASP A 159 -4.67 -15.52 27.07
C ASP A 159 -5.87 -16.10 26.31
N GLU A 160 -6.63 -15.26 25.61
CA GLU A 160 -7.72 -15.71 24.74
C GLU A 160 -7.21 -16.59 23.58
N ARG A 161 -6.00 -16.32 23.07
CA ARG A 161 -5.35 -17.18 22.06
C ARG A 161 -4.91 -18.51 22.66
N LYS A 162 -4.34 -18.51 23.86
CA LYS A 162 -3.95 -19.73 24.61
C LYS A 162 -5.17 -20.60 24.91
N GLN A 163 -6.26 -20.00 25.38
CA GLN A 163 -7.53 -20.71 25.65
C GLN A 163 -8.13 -21.32 24.38
N LYS A 164 -8.21 -20.57 23.28
CA LYS A 164 -8.68 -21.12 21.99
C LYS A 164 -7.81 -22.26 21.47
N LEU A 165 -6.50 -22.23 21.73
CA LEU A 165 -5.61 -23.32 21.39
C LEU A 165 -5.92 -24.57 22.22
N ILE A 166 -6.08 -24.42 23.54
CA ILE A 166 -6.42 -25.52 24.46
C ILE A 166 -7.77 -26.13 24.09
N GLU A 167 -8.79 -25.31 23.83
CA GLU A 167 -10.12 -25.76 23.38
C GLU A 167 -10.04 -26.57 22.09
N ARG A 168 -9.23 -26.13 21.12
CA ARG A 168 -9.00 -26.88 19.88
C ARG A 168 -8.32 -28.22 20.11
N LEU A 169 -7.30 -28.27 20.97
CA LEU A 169 -6.60 -29.52 21.31
C LEU A 169 -7.54 -30.50 22.02
N ASN A 170 -8.33 -30.03 22.98
CA ASN A 170 -9.30 -30.86 23.69
C ASN A 170 -10.39 -31.39 22.77
N ALA A 171 -10.90 -30.57 21.85
CA ALA A 171 -11.86 -31.00 20.83
C ALA A 171 -11.27 -32.07 19.90
N LEU A 172 -10.02 -31.93 19.47
CA LEU A 172 -9.32 -32.94 18.65
C LEU A 172 -9.15 -34.25 19.42
N ASN A 173 -8.72 -34.18 20.68
CA ASN A 173 -8.55 -35.36 21.53
C ASN A 173 -9.87 -36.10 21.77
N ALA A 174 -10.98 -35.37 21.92
CA ALA A 174 -12.30 -35.96 22.07
C ALA A 174 -12.80 -36.66 20.79
N VAL A 175 -12.48 -36.12 19.60
CA VAL A 175 -12.81 -36.74 18.31
C VAL A 175 -11.98 -38.00 18.05
N VAL A 176 -10.75 -38.06 18.59
CA VAL A 176 -9.82 -39.19 18.44
C VAL A 176 -10.05 -40.30 19.49
N GLY A 177 -11.07 -40.18 20.34
CA GLY A 177 -11.39 -41.14 21.41
C GLY A 177 -11.41 -42.60 20.95
N GLY A 178 -10.29 -43.30 21.16
CA GLY A 178 -10.10 -44.68 20.71
C GLY A 178 -8.66 -45.19 20.67
N VAL A 179 -7.63 -44.37 20.91
CA VAL A 179 -6.26 -44.88 21.10
C VAL A 179 -5.69 -44.30 22.39
N GLU A 180 -5.36 -45.18 23.33
CA GLU A 180 -4.57 -44.87 24.51
C GLU A 180 -3.21 -44.29 24.09
N ALA A 181 -3.13 -42.98 23.87
CA ALA A 181 -1.87 -42.30 23.62
C ALA A 181 -1.99 -40.80 23.94
N ASN A 182 -1.35 -40.45 25.06
CA ASN A 182 -0.81 -39.12 25.35
C ASN A 182 -1.82 -37.97 25.38
N MET A 183 -2.32 -37.71 26.59
CA MET A 183 -2.85 -36.42 27.02
C MET A 183 -1.86 -35.30 26.63
N PHE A 184 -2.12 -34.61 25.52
CA PHE A 184 -1.35 -33.44 25.11
C PHE A 184 -1.78 -32.26 25.99
N ASP A 185 -1.35 -32.28 27.25
CA ASP A 185 -1.53 -31.18 28.19
C ASP A 185 -0.58 -30.05 27.82
N PHE A 186 -1.12 -28.85 27.57
CA PHE A 186 -0.33 -27.66 27.28
C PHE A 186 0.60 -27.28 28.45
N GLU A 187 0.17 -27.52 29.69
CA GLU A 187 1.04 -27.39 30.87
C GLU A 187 2.16 -28.43 30.90
N LEU A 188 1.91 -29.64 30.41
CA LEU A 188 2.94 -30.66 30.26
C LEU A 188 3.91 -30.26 29.14
N PHE A 189 3.44 -29.63 28.06
CA PHE A 189 4.30 -29.09 27.00
C PHE A 189 5.15 -27.91 27.49
N GLU A 190 4.58 -26.92 28.19
CA GLU A 190 5.34 -25.82 28.83
C GLU A 190 6.37 -26.39 29.83
N LYS A 191 5.95 -27.29 30.74
CA LYS A 191 6.88 -27.97 31.66
C LYS A 191 7.92 -28.79 30.93
N LYS A 192 7.61 -29.42 29.80
CA LYS A 192 8.57 -30.26 29.05
C LYS A 192 9.52 -29.41 28.22
N VAL A 193 9.11 -28.23 27.75
CA VAL A 193 9.98 -27.22 27.12
C VAL A 193 10.90 -26.58 28.18
N GLU A 194 10.35 -26.17 29.32
CA GLU A 194 11.14 -25.66 30.46
C GLU A 194 12.12 -26.72 30.98
N ASN A 195 11.65 -27.94 31.25
CA ASN A 195 12.52 -29.04 31.69
C ASN A 195 13.54 -29.43 30.62
N SER A 196 13.21 -29.33 29.31
CA SER A 196 14.16 -29.56 28.23
C SER A 196 15.26 -28.49 28.22
N SER A 197 14.90 -27.21 28.42
CA SER A 197 15.90 -26.13 28.53
C SER A 197 16.80 -26.27 29.77
N VAL A 198 16.24 -26.71 30.90
CA VAL A 198 16.99 -26.98 32.14
C VAL A 198 17.89 -28.21 32.00
N LEU A 199 17.42 -29.28 31.36
CA LEU A 199 18.23 -30.48 31.09
C LEU A 199 19.38 -30.16 30.15
N HIS A 200 19.15 -29.34 29.11
CA HIS A 200 20.17 -28.92 28.16
C HIS A 200 21.23 -28.03 28.83
N ALA A 201 20.82 -27.15 29.74
CA ALA A 201 21.72 -26.36 30.58
C ALA A 201 22.57 -27.24 31.51
N LEU A 202 21.98 -28.22 32.21
CA LEU A 202 22.69 -29.16 33.10
C LEU A 202 23.67 -30.07 32.35
N ILE A 203 23.31 -30.51 31.14
CA ILE A 203 24.19 -31.33 30.29
C ILE A 203 25.38 -30.50 29.79
N CYS A 204 25.17 -29.22 29.44
CA CYS A 204 26.26 -28.31 29.08
C CYS A 204 27.18 -28.02 30.27
N GLU A 205 26.63 -27.87 31.47
CA GLU A 205 27.40 -27.67 32.71
C GLU A 205 28.29 -28.87 33.05
N GLN A 206 27.76 -30.09 32.89
CA GLN A 206 28.51 -31.34 33.12
C GLN A 206 29.58 -31.61 32.05
N ALA A 207 29.40 -31.14 30.82
CA ALA A 207 30.33 -31.39 29.71
C ALA A 207 31.53 -30.43 29.65
N ILE A 208 31.38 -29.20 30.16
CA ILE A 208 32.39 -28.12 30.04
C ILE A 208 33.04 -27.81 31.41
N GLY A 209 32.45 -28.30 32.51
CA GLY A 209 32.93 -28.07 33.87
C GLY A 209 32.48 -26.71 34.41
N HIS A 210 32.16 -26.67 35.72
CA HIS A 210 31.48 -25.56 36.39
C HIS A 210 32.09 -24.16 36.15
N SER A 211 33.41 -24.06 35.97
CA SER A 211 34.11 -22.77 35.82
C SER A 211 33.96 -22.12 34.44
N GLN A 212 33.67 -22.90 33.38
CA GLN A 212 33.47 -22.39 32.01
C GLN A 212 31.99 -22.20 31.66
N PHE A 213 31.08 -22.77 32.46
CA PHE A 213 29.63 -22.64 32.26
C PHE A 213 29.09 -21.27 32.67
N GLU A 214 29.61 -20.66 33.75
CA GLU A 214 29.16 -19.33 34.21
C GLU A 214 29.45 -18.20 33.22
N SER A 215 30.53 -18.28 32.43
CA SER A 215 30.86 -17.27 31.42
C SER A 215 30.02 -17.38 30.14
N LEU A 216 29.45 -18.56 29.86
CA LEU A 216 28.63 -18.85 28.68
C LEU A 216 27.12 -18.87 28.96
N LEU A 217 26.73 -18.91 30.24
CA LEU A 217 25.35 -18.88 30.71
C LEU A 217 24.46 -17.81 30.04
N PRO A 218 24.94 -16.56 29.87
CA PRO A 218 24.11 -15.52 29.25
C PRO A 218 23.81 -15.78 27.76
N LEU A 219 24.72 -16.45 27.05
CA LEU A 219 24.63 -16.77 25.63
C LEU A 219 23.64 -17.93 25.39
N VAL A 220 23.62 -18.89 26.31
CA VAL A 220 22.64 -20.01 26.35
C VAL A 220 21.24 -19.52 26.74
N LEU A 221 21.15 -18.51 27.62
CA LEU A 221 19.87 -17.92 28.08
C LEU A 221 19.40 -16.72 27.22
N GLY A 222 20.12 -16.38 26.15
CA GLY A 222 19.73 -15.33 25.20
C GLY A 222 19.69 -13.91 25.77
N ARG A 223 20.61 -13.57 26.69
CA ARG A 223 20.80 -12.19 27.18
C ARG A 223 22.11 -11.62 26.64
N ASP A 224 22.04 -10.42 26.08
CA ASP A 224 23.17 -9.73 25.44
C ASP A 224 24.37 -9.59 26.39
N VAL A 225 25.51 -10.16 25.99
CA VAL A 225 26.81 -9.88 26.61
C VAL A 225 27.63 -9.09 25.61
N SER A 226 28.10 -7.94 26.05
CA SER A 226 29.01 -7.06 25.33
C SER A 226 30.28 -7.81 24.91
N GLY A 227 30.37 -8.16 23.63
CA GLY A 227 31.56 -7.94 22.79
C GLY A 227 32.90 -8.59 23.17
N GLU A 228 32.94 -9.74 23.85
CA GLU A 228 34.18 -10.52 23.99
C GLU A 228 34.12 -11.85 23.22
N VAL A 229 35.12 -12.08 22.37
CA VAL A 229 35.28 -13.28 21.52
C VAL A 229 36.01 -14.36 22.33
N LEU A 230 35.29 -15.41 22.74
CA LEU A 230 35.87 -16.58 23.38
C LEU A 230 36.49 -17.51 22.31
N GLN A 231 37.79 -17.78 22.41
CA GLN A 231 38.47 -18.81 21.61
C GLN A 231 38.18 -20.19 22.23
N LEU A 232 37.34 -20.99 21.57
CA LEU A 232 37.02 -22.37 21.93
C LEU A 232 37.72 -23.34 20.96
N GLU A 233 38.32 -24.41 21.47
CA GLU A 233 39.01 -25.43 20.65
C GLU A 233 38.03 -26.21 19.77
N GLU A 234 38.44 -26.62 18.57
CA GLU A 234 37.57 -27.21 17.53
C GLU A 234 36.74 -28.42 18.01
N GLU A 235 37.27 -29.23 18.93
CA GLU A 235 36.55 -30.37 19.51
C GLU A 235 35.35 -29.96 20.38
N THR A 236 35.42 -28.83 21.08
CA THR A 236 34.32 -28.33 21.92
C THR A 236 33.17 -27.76 21.09
N VAL A 237 33.49 -27.10 19.97
CA VAL A 237 32.50 -26.57 19.02
C VAL A 237 31.74 -27.71 18.34
N LEU A 238 32.42 -28.78 17.93
CA LEU A 238 31.80 -29.97 17.34
C LEU A 238 30.84 -30.70 18.30
N LYS A 239 31.20 -30.81 19.59
CA LYS A 239 30.34 -31.41 20.62
C LYS A 239 29.09 -30.57 20.87
N LEU A 240 29.23 -29.24 20.97
CA LEU A 240 28.09 -28.31 21.13
C LEU A 240 27.16 -28.33 19.93
N LEU A 241 27.70 -28.34 18.70
CA LEU A 241 26.92 -28.41 17.47
C LEU A 241 26.15 -29.74 17.35
N SER A 242 26.73 -30.88 17.73
CA SER A 242 26.01 -32.16 17.69
C SER A 242 24.82 -32.25 18.66
N SER A 243 24.88 -31.52 19.79
CA SER A 243 23.83 -31.53 20.82
C SER A 243 22.75 -30.45 20.59
N THR A 244 23.11 -29.30 20.02
CA THR A 244 22.18 -28.19 19.76
C THR A 244 21.46 -28.29 18.41
N TYR A 245 22.11 -28.81 17.36
CA TYR A 245 21.49 -28.87 16.03
C TYR A 245 20.37 -29.90 15.92
N ILE A 246 20.39 -30.97 16.70
CA ILE A 246 19.31 -31.98 16.66
C ILE A 246 17.98 -31.39 17.17
N PHE A 247 18.03 -30.42 18.09
CA PHE A 247 16.83 -29.79 18.64
C PHE A 247 16.33 -28.60 17.81
N LEU A 248 17.22 -27.75 17.31
CA LEU A 248 16.82 -26.62 16.45
C LEU A 248 16.36 -27.06 15.05
N PHE A 249 16.89 -28.17 14.52
CA PHE A 249 16.45 -28.71 13.23
C PHE A 249 15.06 -29.37 13.31
N LEU A 250 14.69 -29.96 14.46
CA LEU A 250 13.36 -30.52 14.67
C LEU A 250 12.30 -29.46 15.00
N PHE A 251 12.65 -28.37 15.71
CA PHE A 251 11.68 -27.32 16.03
C PHE A 251 11.38 -26.36 14.86
N ARG A 252 12.35 -26.13 13.97
CA ARG A 252 12.17 -25.17 12.86
C ARG A 252 11.44 -25.76 11.65
N ILE A 253 11.28 -27.08 11.56
CA ILE A 253 10.54 -27.75 10.48
C ILE A 253 9.02 -27.72 10.74
N THR A 254 8.56 -27.65 11.99
CA THR A 254 7.12 -27.68 12.30
C THR A 254 6.40 -26.35 12.13
N ASP A 255 7.11 -25.21 12.05
CA ASP A 255 6.48 -23.89 11.90
C ASP A 255 6.53 -23.30 10.48
N TYR A 256 7.22 -23.91 9.52
CA TYR A 256 7.36 -23.33 8.16
C TYR A 256 7.00 -24.22 6.97
N CYS A 257 6.75 -25.52 7.13
CA CYS A 257 6.40 -26.39 5.99
C CYS A 257 4.89 -26.55 5.79
N CYS A 258 4.21 -25.42 5.55
CA CYS A 258 2.99 -25.37 4.75
C CYS A 258 3.28 -24.61 3.44
N SER A 259 4.34 -24.99 2.71
CA SER A 259 4.46 -24.72 1.28
C SER A 259 5.57 -25.58 0.67
N SER A 260 5.19 -26.33 -0.36
CA SER A 260 5.98 -27.29 -1.12
C SER A 260 7.41 -26.82 -1.45
N ARG A 261 8.43 -27.64 -1.16
CA ARG A 261 9.71 -27.66 -1.88
C ARG A 261 10.52 -28.93 -1.56
N THR A 262 10.81 -29.69 -2.61
CA THR A 262 11.69 -30.86 -2.66
C THR A 262 13.16 -30.41 -2.60
N ILE A 263 14.00 -31.17 -1.87
CA ILE A 263 15.46 -31.00 -1.84
C ILE A 263 16.08 -32.31 -2.34
N GLU A 264 16.90 -32.24 -3.39
CA GLU A 264 17.75 -33.35 -3.84
C GLU A 264 19.14 -33.23 -3.22
N VAL A 265 19.72 -34.38 -2.84
CA VAL A 265 21.04 -34.49 -2.19
C VAL A 265 22.04 -35.09 -3.20
N SER A 266 23.13 -34.37 -3.45
CA SER A 266 24.27 -34.83 -4.26
C SER A 266 25.39 -35.40 -3.38
N SER A 267 25.97 -36.52 -3.82
CA SER A 267 26.87 -37.41 -3.07
C SER A 267 28.33 -36.98 -3.01
N SER A 268 28.65 -35.69 -2.99
CA SER A 268 30.04 -35.23 -2.83
C SER A 268 30.12 -34.09 -1.83
N GLY A 269 30.75 -34.38 -0.69
CA GLY A 269 30.80 -33.53 0.49
C GLY A 269 31.34 -32.14 0.23
N GLY A 270 30.49 -31.15 0.46
CA GLY A 270 30.81 -29.72 0.52
C GLY A 270 29.55 -28.92 0.78
N TYR A 271 29.43 -28.30 1.96
CA TYR A 271 28.33 -27.38 2.26
C TYR A 271 28.74 -25.96 1.88
N LEU A 272 28.10 -25.40 0.85
CA LEU A 272 28.21 -23.99 0.49
C LEU A 272 26.85 -23.33 0.76
N PHE A 273 26.77 -22.48 1.78
CA PHE A 273 25.58 -21.69 2.08
C PHE A 273 25.69 -20.33 1.37
N SER A 274 24.89 -20.12 0.34
CA SER A 274 24.68 -18.79 -0.25
C SER A 274 23.46 -18.14 0.40
N PHE A 275 23.68 -17.01 1.10
CA PHE A 275 22.61 -16.17 1.62
C PHE A 275 22.16 -15.19 0.52
N GLY A 276 21.06 -15.52 -0.14
CA GLY A 276 20.35 -14.58 -1.01
C GLY A 276 19.52 -13.60 -0.17
N SER A 277 19.97 -12.35 -0.08
CA SER A 277 19.14 -11.23 0.34
C SER A 277 17.94 -11.08 -0.60
N ILE A 278 16.73 -11.19 -0.06
CA ILE A 278 15.53 -10.66 -0.71
C ILE A 278 14.88 -9.69 0.26
N TYR A 279 15.15 -8.40 0.01
CA TYR A 279 14.28 -7.32 0.44
C TYR A 279 12.91 -7.52 -0.21
N LYS A 280 11.86 -7.37 0.60
CA LYS A 280 10.57 -6.83 0.18
C LYS A 280 10.13 -5.81 1.20
#